data_AF-A0A5J6V7C9-F1
#
_entry.id   AF-A0A5J6V7C9-F1
#
_cell.length_a   1.000
_cell.length_b   1.000
_cell.length_c   1.000
_cell.angle_alpha   90.00
_cell.angle_beta   90.00
_cell.angle_gamma   90.00
#
_symmetry.space_group_name_H-M   'P 1'
#
loop_
_entity.id
_entity.type
_entity.pdbx_description
1 polymer ?
#
loop_
_entity_poly.entity_id
_entity_poly.type
_entity_poly.pdbx_seq_one_letter_code
_entity_poly.pdbx_strand_id
1 'polypeptide(L)'
;MQVYGGGEFPAYIIDEETLREELLSEEDTQEWLEETPEDPHAVSFWRMLGELDRALTVGEAALADQEPMAPGWAAAAVRLAHVHHWRTEYAEAHELLTAAEEVFARSGDDGGPDLRMLAFVRQHRAKALFDEGRLAQAEEQAVAALRLRQELGEPEGVLASSQQTVARIRRARDRPATGG
;
A
#
# COMPACT_ATOMS: atom_id res chain seq x y z
N MET A 1 2.46 -19.37 -0.39
CA MET A 1 2.90 -17.98 -0.15
C MET A 1 3.33 -17.38 -1.47
N GLN A 2 2.65 -16.34 -1.94
CA GLN A 2 2.98 -15.63 -3.17
C GLN A 2 4.19 -14.73 -2.93
N VAL A 3 5.19 -14.81 -3.81
CA VAL A 3 6.36 -13.92 -3.78
C VAL A 3 6.10 -12.75 -4.74
N TYR A 4 6.46 -11.56 -4.29
CA TYR A 4 6.39 -10.30 -5.02
C TYR A 4 7.79 -9.71 -5.18
N GLY A 5 7.99 -8.84 -6.18
CA GLY A 5 9.32 -8.38 -6.55
C GLY A 5 10.13 -9.51 -7.20
N GLY A 6 11.44 -9.50 -6.97
CA GLY A 6 12.39 -10.37 -7.65
C GLY A 6 12.77 -9.85 -9.04
N GLY A 7 14.03 -10.04 -9.43
CA GLY A 7 14.59 -9.44 -10.64
C GLY A 7 15.05 -8.00 -10.37
N GLU A 8 14.28 -7.01 -10.83
CA GLU A 8 14.62 -5.57 -10.71
C GLU A 8 14.46 -5.04 -9.28
N PHE A 9 13.61 -5.66 -8.46
CA PHE A 9 13.28 -5.20 -7.11
C PHE A 9 13.57 -6.29 -6.07
N PRO A 10 13.92 -5.91 -4.83
CA PRO A 10 13.99 -6.83 -3.70
C PRO A 10 12.72 -7.68 -3.56
N ALA A 11 12.90 -8.97 -3.28
CA ALA A 11 11.80 -9.92 -3.17
C ALA A 11 11.17 -9.89 -1.77
N TYR A 12 9.85 -9.97 -1.71
CA TYR A 12 9.10 -9.97 -0.45
C TYR A 12 7.84 -10.84 -0.55
N ILE A 13 7.27 -11.14 0.60
CA ILE A 13 5.98 -11.81 0.77
C ILE A 13 5.01 -10.86 1.48
N ILE A 14 3.74 -11.19 1.50
CA ILE A 14 2.76 -10.50 2.35
C ILE A 14 2.37 -11.49 3.44
N ASP A 15 2.64 -11.13 4.69
CA ASP A 15 2.28 -11.96 5.84
C ASP A 15 0.76 -12.13 5.92
N GLU A 16 0.33 -13.38 6.11
CA GLU A 16 -1.10 -13.75 6.08
C GLU A 16 -1.86 -13.24 7.29
N GLU A 17 -1.17 -12.92 8.39
CA GLU A 17 -1.80 -12.50 9.64
C GLU A 17 -1.86 -10.98 9.79
N THR A 18 -0.83 -10.27 9.38
CA THR A 18 -0.66 -8.81 9.54
C THR A 18 -0.94 -8.06 8.25
N LEU A 19 -0.91 -8.72 7.09
CA LEU A 19 -1.01 -8.11 5.75
C LEU A 19 0.14 -7.14 5.42
N ARG A 20 1.19 -7.12 6.26
CA ARG A 20 2.41 -6.35 6.01
C ARG A 20 3.34 -7.12 5.08
N GLU A 21 4.13 -6.37 4.32
CA GLU A 21 5.15 -6.96 3.48
C GLU A 21 6.36 -7.39 4.34
N GLU A 22 6.91 -8.57 4.09
CA GLU A 22 8.13 -9.07 4.74
C GLU A 22 9.18 -9.40 3.68
N LEU A 23 10.37 -8.82 3.81
CA LEU A 23 11.48 -9.03 2.87
C LEU A 23 12.00 -10.46 2.97
N LEU A 24 12.34 -11.04 1.82
CA LEU A 24 12.99 -12.35 1.77
C LEU A 24 14.51 -12.27 2.05
N SER A 25 15.14 -11.13 1.77
CA SER A 25 16.53 -10.84 2.10
C SER A 25 16.67 -9.36 2.45
N GLU A 26 17.01 -9.07 3.72
CA GLU A 26 17.33 -7.71 4.14
C GLU A 26 18.65 -7.22 3.52
N GLU A 27 19.63 -8.12 3.34
CA GLU A 27 20.93 -7.82 2.74
C GLU A 27 20.78 -7.36 1.28
N ASP A 28 20.09 -8.14 0.44
CA ASP A 28 19.84 -7.78 -0.96
C ASP A 28 19.04 -6.47 -1.06
N THR A 29 18.16 -6.22 -0.09
CA THR A 29 17.37 -4.98 -0.03
C THR A 29 18.25 -3.78 0.28
N GLN A 30 19.18 -3.92 1.22
CA GLN A 30 20.15 -2.87 1.57
C GLN A 30 21.07 -2.58 0.38
N GLU A 31 21.60 -3.62 -0.29
CA GLU A 31 22.42 -3.46 -1.50
C GLU A 31 21.65 -2.68 -2.59
N TRP A 32 20.41 -3.09 -2.89
CA TRP A 32 19.58 -2.38 -3.87
C TRP A 32 19.35 -0.90 -3.52
N LEU A 33 19.13 -0.61 -2.24
CA LEU A 33 18.93 0.76 -1.74
C LEU A 33 20.19 1.62 -1.82
N GLU A 34 21.38 1.03 -1.71
CA GLU A 34 22.65 1.71 -1.90
C GLU A 34 22.92 2.03 -3.37
N GLU A 35 22.49 1.14 -4.27
CA GLU A 35 22.63 1.33 -5.72
C GLU A 35 21.59 2.29 -6.31
N THR A 36 20.38 2.35 -5.72
CA THR A 36 19.25 3.12 -6.24
C THR A 36 18.58 4.04 -5.19
N PRO A 37 19.34 4.89 -4.49
CA PRO A 37 18.82 5.67 -3.36
C PRO A 37 17.73 6.69 -3.73
N GLU A 38 17.66 7.10 -5.00
CA GLU A 38 16.68 8.05 -5.53
C GLU A 38 15.44 7.38 -6.13
N ASP A 39 15.40 6.04 -6.21
CA ASP A 39 14.25 5.34 -6.79
C ASP A 39 13.00 5.52 -5.89
N PRO A 40 11.82 5.89 -6.44
CA PRO A 40 10.61 6.08 -5.66
C PRO A 40 10.17 4.85 -4.83
N HIS A 41 10.59 3.64 -5.20
CA HIS A 41 10.32 2.42 -4.45
C HIS A 41 11.18 2.29 -3.19
N ALA A 42 12.27 3.05 -3.06
CA ALA A 42 13.12 3.06 -1.87
C ALA A 42 12.33 3.34 -0.58
N VAL A 43 11.31 4.22 -0.65
CA VAL A 43 10.37 4.48 0.47
C VAL A 43 9.74 3.20 1.00
N SER A 44 9.38 2.28 0.11
CA SER A 44 8.72 1.02 0.48
C SER A 44 9.70 0.06 1.12
N PHE A 45 10.95 -0.01 0.65
CA PHE A 45 11.95 -0.91 1.19
C PHE A 45 12.55 -0.43 2.50
N TRP A 46 12.80 0.88 2.68
CA TRP A 46 13.13 1.43 3.99
C TRP A 46 12.03 1.13 5.02
N ARG A 47 10.75 1.23 4.61
CA ARG A 47 9.63 0.85 5.47
C ARG A 47 9.68 -0.63 5.85
N MET A 48 9.88 -1.52 4.87
CA MET A 48 9.93 -2.97 5.09
C MET A 48 11.13 -3.42 5.94
N LEU A 49 12.26 -2.71 5.88
CA LEU A 49 13.40 -2.91 6.77
C LEU A 49 13.14 -2.44 8.21
N GLY A 50 12.01 -1.78 8.47
CA GLY A 50 11.70 -1.18 9.78
C GLY A 50 12.38 0.17 10.02
N GLU A 51 13.11 0.71 9.06
CA GLU A 51 13.77 2.02 9.11
C GLU A 51 12.74 3.16 8.85
N LEU A 52 11.72 3.24 9.70
CA LEU A 52 10.52 4.07 9.49
C LEU A 52 10.81 5.57 9.48
N ASP A 53 11.81 6.06 10.22
CA ASP A 53 12.24 7.47 10.18
C ASP A 53 12.92 7.81 8.85
N ARG A 54 13.71 6.87 8.31
CA ARG A 54 14.33 7.03 6.99
C ARG A 54 13.30 6.95 5.88
N ALA A 55 12.37 5.99 5.96
CA ALA A 55 11.26 5.88 5.03
C ALA A 55 10.40 7.15 5.02
N LEU A 56 10.16 7.76 6.19
CA LEU A 56 9.44 9.02 6.32
C LEU A 56 10.19 10.15 5.61
N THR A 57 11.47 10.34 5.94
CA THR A 57 12.32 11.39 5.35
C THR A 57 12.38 11.28 3.82
N VAL A 58 12.61 10.07 3.30
CA VAL A 58 12.67 9.82 1.84
C VAL A 58 11.30 10.02 1.21
N GLY A 59 10.22 9.59 1.87
CA GLY A 59 8.85 9.75 1.37
C GLY A 59 8.40 11.21 1.31
N GLU A 60 8.73 12.01 2.31
CA GLU A 60 8.46 13.46 2.33
C GLU A 60 9.22 14.20 1.23
N ALA A 61 10.50 13.88 1.05
CA ALA A 61 11.31 14.44 -0.04
C ALA A 61 10.73 14.05 -1.42
N ALA A 62 10.44 12.77 -1.63
CA ALA A 62 9.85 12.28 -2.87
C ALA A 62 8.48 12.92 -3.17
N LEU A 63 7.68 13.22 -2.15
CA LEU A 63 6.42 13.94 -2.30
C LEU A 63 6.64 15.42 -2.66
N ALA A 64 7.60 16.08 -2.02
CA ALA A 64 7.93 17.49 -2.23
C ALA A 64 8.51 17.77 -3.63
N ASP A 65 9.18 16.78 -4.22
CA ASP A 65 9.73 16.87 -5.58
C ASP A 65 8.65 16.78 -6.68
N GLN A 66 7.41 16.42 -6.33
CA GLN A 66 6.30 16.31 -7.28
C GLN A 66 5.48 17.59 -7.33
N GLU A 67 4.94 17.91 -8.51
CA GLU A 67 3.93 18.95 -8.67
C GLU A 67 2.70 18.62 -7.80
N PRO A 68 2.32 19.49 -6.84
CA PRO A 68 1.22 19.20 -5.93
C PRO A 68 -0.08 18.86 -6.65
N MET A 69 -0.76 17.80 -6.18
CA MET A 69 -2.03 17.31 -6.73
C MET A 69 -1.95 16.82 -8.19
N ALA A 70 -0.76 16.54 -8.71
CA ALA A 70 -0.56 15.81 -9.96
C ALA A 70 -0.51 14.28 -9.72
N PRO A 71 -0.66 13.43 -10.76
CA PRO A 71 -0.63 11.97 -10.59
C PRO A 71 0.66 11.44 -9.94
N GLY A 72 1.82 12.02 -10.24
CA GLY A 72 3.08 11.68 -9.59
C GLY A 72 3.09 11.97 -8.09
N TRP A 73 2.56 13.13 -7.69
CA TRP A 73 2.35 13.50 -6.28
C TRP A 73 1.42 12.52 -5.58
N ALA A 74 0.31 12.13 -6.21
CA ALA A 74 -0.63 11.18 -5.62
C ALA A 74 0.00 9.79 -5.44
N ALA A 75 0.82 9.33 -6.37
CA ALA A 75 1.55 8.06 -6.23
C ALA A 75 2.55 8.11 -5.05
N ALA A 76 3.31 9.20 -4.92
CA ALA A 76 4.20 9.45 -3.78
C ALA A 76 3.42 9.51 -2.46
N ALA A 77 2.25 10.18 -2.44
CA ALA A 77 1.40 10.32 -1.26
C ALA A 77 0.90 8.96 -0.76
N VAL A 78 0.54 8.03 -1.65
CA VAL A 78 0.14 6.67 -1.23
C VAL A 78 1.31 5.92 -0.58
N ARG A 79 2.53 6.04 -1.11
CA ARG A 79 3.71 5.40 -0.51
C ARG A 79 4.00 5.96 0.88
N LEU A 80 3.98 7.29 1.01
CA LEU A 80 4.18 7.98 2.28
C LEU A 80 3.06 7.65 3.29
N ALA A 81 1.80 7.56 2.85
CA ALA A 81 0.69 7.13 3.69
C ALA A 81 0.93 5.73 4.29
N HIS A 82 1.55 4.83 3.54
CA HIS A 82 1.86 3.50 4.03
C HIS A 82 2.98 3.52 5.09
N VAL A 83 3.90 4.49 5.02
CA VAL A 83 4.89 4.74 6.08
C VAL A 83 4.18 5.21 7.36
N HIS A 84 3.32 6.23 7.27
CA HIS A 84 2.52 6.70 8.41
C HIS A 84 1.67 5.58 9.03
N HIS A 85 1.04 4.75 8.19
CA HIS A 85 0.32 3.56 8.66
C HIS A 85 1.22 2.64 9.50
N TRP A 86 2.42 2.28 9.02
CA TRP A 86 3.32 1.40 9.79
C TRP A 86 3.84 2.04 11.07
N ARG A 87 3.88 3.39 11.12
CA ARG A 87 4.15 4.21 12.31
C ARG A 87 2.94 4.39 13.22
N THR A 88 1.78 3.81 12.90
CA THR A 88 0.50 3.97 13.62
C THR A 88 -0.07 5.41 13.61
N GLU A 89 0.39 6.22 12.66
CA GLU A 89 -0.06 7.59 12.40
C GLU A 89 -1.24 7.54 11.39
N TYR A 90 -2.35 6.95 11.84
CA TYR A 90 -3.48 6.61 10.95
C TYR A 90 -4.19 7.84 10.38
N ALA A 91 -4.22 8.96 11.10
CA ALA A 91 -4.86 10.18 10.63
C ALA A 91 -4.13 10.72 9.40
N GLU A 92 -2.82 10.87 9.48
CA GLU A 92 -1.92 11.29 8.43
C GLU A 92 -1.98 10.35 7.22
N ALA A 93 -1.98 9.02 7.48
CA ALA A 93 -2.15 8.02 6.44
C ALA A 93 -3.48 8.20 5.68
N HIS A 94 -4.59 8.41 6.40
CA HIS A 94 -5.90 8.59 5.78
C HIS A 94 -6.05 9.91 5.03
N GLU A 95 -5.45 10.99 5.51
CA GLU A 95 -5.43 12.29 4.82
C GLU A 95 -4.73 12.18 3.47
N LEU A 96 -3.52 11.59 3.45
CA LEU A 96 -2.77 11.37 2.21
C LEU A 96 -3.49 10.44 1.23
N LEU A 97 -4.07 9.34 1.72
CA LEU A 97 -4.85 8.43 0.87
C LEU A 97 -6.09 9.11 0.28
N THR A 98 -6.76 9.98 1.04
CA THR A 98 -7.91 10.75 0.56
C THR A 98 -7.50 11.74 -0.53
N ALA A 99 -6.43 12.50 -0.30
CA ALA A 99 -5.93 13.44 -1.30
C ALA A 99 -5.46 12.72 -2.59
N ALA A 100 -4.80 11.57 -2.47
CA ALA A 100 -4.42 10.75 -3.62
C ALA A 100 -5.64 10.22 -4.39
N GLU A 101 -6.69 9.77 -3.69
CA GLU A 101 -7.93 9.30 -4.32
C GLU A 101 -8.60 10.39 -5.17
N GLU A 102 -8.63 11.64 -4.67
CA GLU A 102 -9.20 12.77 -5.40
C GLU A 102 -8.46 13.07 -6.71
N VAL A 103 -7.13 12.94 -6.71
CA VAL A 103 -6.31 13.08 -7.92
C VAL A 103 -6.61 11.95 -8.89
N PHE A 104 -6.57 10.70 -8.42
CA PHE A 104 -6.77 9.54 -9.28
C PHE A 104 -8.21 9.42 -9.82
N ALA A 105 -9.19 10.01 -9.15
CA ALA A 105 -10.57 10.08 -9.65
C ALA A 105 -10.73 10.90 -10.95
N ARG A 106 -9.70 11.67 -11.34
CA ARG A 106 -9.72 12.57 -12.51
C ARG A 106 -8.47 12.49 -13.39
N SER A 107 -7.65 11.44 -13.24
CA SER A 107 -6.35 11.31 -13.91
C SER A 107 -6.27 10.20 -14.95
N GLY A 108 -7.39 9.57 -15.28
CA GLY A 108 -7.46 8.55 -16.34
C GLY A 108 -7.22 9.16 -17.72
N ASP A 109 -6.78 8.33 -18.66
CA ASP A 109 -6.41 8.75 -20.03
C ASP A 109 -7.57 9.40 -20.80
N ASP A 110 -8.82 9.08 -20.46
CA ASP A 110 -10.05 9.64 -21.04
C ASP A 110 -10.60 10.84 -20.28
N GLY A 111 -9.83 11.39 -19.32
CA GLY A 111 -10.28 12.42 -18.38
C GLY A 111 -11.19 11.90 -17.27
N GLY A 112 -11.39 10.58 -17.20
CA GLY A 112 -12.10 9.88 -16.14
C GLY A 112 -11.17 9.43 -15.00
N PRO A 113 -11.59 8.44 -14.20
CA PRO A 113 -10.79 7.90 -13.11
C PRO A 113 -9.71 6.92 -13.58
N ASP A 114 -8.51 7.01 -12.99
CA ASP A 114 -7.51 5.96 -13.05
C ASP A 114 -7.90 4.83 -12.09
N LEU A 115 -8.64 3.85 -12.62
CA LEU A 115 -9.19 2.74 -11.83
C LEU A 115 -8.08 1.87 -11.21
N ARG A 116 -6.92 1.74 -11.86
CA ARG A 116 -5.78 0.96 -11.34
C ARG A 116 -5.24 1.64 -10.09
N MET A 117 -5.03 2.95 -10.16
CA MET A 117 -4.53 3.71 -9.01
C MET A 117 -5.56 3.86 -7.90
N LEU A 118 -6.85 3.97 -8.21
CA LEU A 118 -7.91 3.91 -7.19
C LEU A 118 -7.94 2.57 -6.46
N ALA A 119 -7.74 1.45 -7.17
CA ALA A 119 -7.64 0.14 -6.54
C ALA A 119 -6.43 0.05 -5.61
N PHE A 120 -5.31 0.68 -5.99
CA PHE A 120 -4.10 0.77 -5.18
C PHE A 120 -4.34 1.56 -3.88
N VAL A 121 -4.95 2.75 -3.96
CA VAL A 121 -5.35 3.55 -2.78
C VAL A 121 -6.24 2.74 -1.84
N ARG A 122 -7.30 2.12 -2.37
CA ARG A 122 -8.26 1.34 -1.58
C ARG A 122 -7.62 0.15 -0.88
N GLN A 123 -6.69 -0.54 -1.55
CA GLN A 123 -5.93 -1.64 -0.98
C GLN A 123 -5.12 -1.16 0.24
N HIS A 124 -4.39 -0.05 0.14
CA HIS A 124 -3.62 0.50 1.27
C HIS A 124 -4.52 1.02 2.38
N ARG A 125 -5.63 1.67 2.05
CA ARG A 125 -6.61 2.11 3.05
C ARG A 125 -7.21 0.93 3.82
N ALA A 126 -7.49 -0.18 3.13
CA ALA A 126 -7.97 -1.40 3.77
C ALA A 126 -6.99 -1.95 4.81
N LYS A 127 -5.68 -1.98 4.47
CA LYS A 127 -4.63 -2.43 5.40
C LYS A 127 -4.51 -1.51 6.62
N ALA A 128 -4.56 -0.19 6.42
CA ALA A 128 -4.52 0.77 7.53
C ALA A 128 -5.72 0.62 8.48
N LEU A 129 -6.94 0.55 7.92
CA LEU A 129 -8.17 0.34 8.69
C LEU A 129 -8.18 -1.01 9.42
N PHE A 130 -7.57 -2.03 8.81
CA PHE A 130 -7.43 -3.35 9.42
C PHE A 130 -6.55 -3.29 10.67
N ASP A 131 -5.38 -2.64 10.59
CA ASP A 131 -4.49 -2.45 11.75
C ASP A 131 -5.12 -1.55 12.82
N GLU A 132 -5.97 -0.58 12.44
CA GLU A 132 -6.75 0.25 13.37
C GLU A 132 -7.91 -0.54 14.04
N GLY A 133 -8.19 -1.77 13.60
CA GLY A 133 -9.31 -2.58 14.11
C GLY A 133 -10.68 -2.21 13.56
N ARG A 134 -10.76 -1.35 12.54
CA ARG A 134 -12.01 -0.91 11.89
C ARG A 134 -12.44 -1.89 10.80
N LEU A 135 -12.66 -3.13 11.20
CA LEU A 135 -12.79 -4.29 10.31
C LEU A 135 -13.90 -4.16 9.25
N ALA A 136 -15.03 -3.56 9.59
CA ALA A 136 -16.12 -3.35 8.63
C ALA A 136 -15.71 -2.40 7.48
N GLN A 137 -15.03 -1.31 7.82
CA GLN A 137 -14.56 -0.33 6.83
C GLN A 137 -13.37 -0.89 6.04
N ALA A 138 -12.48 -1.64 6.71
CA ALA A 138 -11.38 -2.33 6.06
C ALA A 138 -11.89 -3.29 4.96
N GLU A 139 -12.94 -4.06 5.25
CA GLU A 139 -13.51 -4.99 4.27
C GLU A 139 -14.14 -4.27 3.08
N GLU A 140 -14.88 -3.19 3.32
CA GLU A 140 -15.47 -2.38 2.25
C GLU A 140 -14.39 -1.91 1.27
N GLN A 141 -13.29 -1.37 1.79
CA GLN A 141 -12.16 -0.91 0.97
C GLN A 141 -11.47 -2.07 0.25
N ALA A 142 -11.24 -3.21 0.92
CA ALA A 142 -10.58 -4.38 0.33
C ALA A 142 -11.40 -4.99 -0.81
N VAL A 143 -12.71 -5.13 -0.61
CA VAL A 143 -13.64 -5.67 -1.62
C VAL A 143 -13.73 -4.71 -2.80
N ALA A 144 -13.78 -3.40 -2.56
CA ALA A 144 -13.79 -2.41 -3.61
C ALA A 144 -12.48 -2.41 -4.43
N ALA A 145 -11.32 -2.60 -3.80
CA ALA A 145 -10.04 -2.75 -4.48
C ALA A 145 -10.00 -4.02 -5.36
N LEU A 146 -10.41 -5.16 -4.79
CA LEU A 146 -10.45 -6.43 -5.52
C LEU A 146 -11.37 -6.34 -6.75
N ARG A 147 -12.55 -5.75 -6.60
CA ARG A 147 -13.50 -5.59 -7.70
C ARG A 147 -12.92 -4.78 -8.85
N LEU A 148 -12.29 -3.64 -8.56
CA LEU A 148 -11.65 -2.82 -9.58
C LEU A 148 -10.55 -3.60 -10.33
N ARG A 149 -9.70 -4.33 -9.60
CA ARG A 149 -8.64 -5.15 -10.20
C ARG A 149 -9.18 -6.28 -11.09
N GLN A 150 -10.32 -6.87 -10.70
CA GLN A 150 -11.01 -7.88 -11.51
C GLN A 150 -11.61 -7.27 -12.78
N GLU A 151 -12.27 -6.11 -12.68
CA GLU A 151 -12.83 -5.39 -13.82
C GLU A 151 -11.74 -4.98 -14.84
N LEU A 152 -10.56 -4.64 -14.35
CA LEU A 152 -9.38 -4.31 -15.17
C LEU A 152 -8.66 -5.54 -15.75
N GLY A 153 -8.97 -6.75 -15.30
CA GLY A 153 -8.26 -7.96 -15.71
C GLY A 153 -6.78 -7.97 -15.28
N GLU A 154 -6.48 -7.46 -14.09
CA GLU A 154 -5.11 -7.40 -13.56
C GLU A 154 -4.46 -8.79 -13.46
N PRO A 155 -3.11 -8.86 -13.50
CA PRO A 155 -2.40 -10.13 -13.36
C PRO A 155 -2.73 -10.89 -12.09
N GLU A 156 -2.66 -12.22 -12.15
CA GLU A 156 -3.02 -13.12 -11.04
C GLU A 156 -2.31 -12.77 -9.72
N GLY A 157 -1.03 -12.39 -9.76
CA GLY A 157 -0.30 -12.00 -8.53
C GLY A 157 -0.92 -10.79 -7.82
N VAL A 158 -1.42 -9.81 -8.58
CA VAL A 158 -2.11 -8.61 -8.05
C VAL A 158 -3.47 -8.98 -7.47
N LEU A 159 -4.21 -9.85 -8.16
CA LEU A 159 -5.49 -10.38 -7.68
C LEU A 159 -5.31 -11.19 -6.39
N ALA A 160 -4.31 -12.07 -6.34
CA ALA A 160 -3.98 -12.89 -5.17
C ALA A 160 -3.73 -12.04 -3.92
N SER A 161 -3.01 -10.92 -4.05
CA SER A 161 -2.78 -9.98 -2.94
C SER A 161 -4.08 -9.39 -2.39
N SER A 162 -4.98 -8.96 -3.28
CA SER A 162 -6.29 -8.44 -2.88
C SER A 162 -7.19 -9.50 -2.27
N GLN A 163 -7.19 -10.72 -2.82
CA GLN A 163 -7.96 -11.84 -2.29
C GLN A 163 -7.48 -12.22 -0.89
N GLN A 164 -6.17 -12.29 -0.67
CA GLN A 164 -5.56 -12.53 0.65
C GLN A 164 -6.02 -11.47 1.65
N THR A 165 -5.99 -10.19 1.26
CA THR A 165 -6.43 -9.05 2.09
C THR A 165 -7.91 -9.19 2.49
N VAL A 166 -8.79 -9.44 1.51
CA VAL A 166 -10.23 -9.64 1.77
C VAL A 166 -10.47 -10.85 2.69
N ALA A 167 -9.82 -11.98 2.42
CA ALA A 167 -9.99 -13.20 3.21
C ALA A 167 -9.55 -13.00 4.66
N ARG A 168 -8.41 -12.34 4.87
CA ARG A 168 -7.86 -12.08 6.19
C ARG A 168 -8.74 -11.13 7.01
N ILE A 169 -9.24 -10.05 6.39
CA ILE A 169 -10.13 -9.10 7.07
C ILE A 169 -11.45 -9.77 7.47
N ARG A 170 -12.07 -10.54 6.56
CA ARG A 170 -13.30 -11.29 6.85
C ARG A 170 -13.12 -12.26 8.01
N ARG A 171 -12.02 -13.03 8.00
CA ARG A 171 -11.68 -13.94 9.11
C ARG A 171 -11.56 -13.19 10.44
N ALA A 172 -11.01 -11.98 10.44
CA ALA A 172 -10.89 -11.15 11.63
C ALA A 172 -12.27 -10.70 12.14
N ARG A 173 -13.12 -10.22 11.22
CA ARG A 173 -14.44 -9.67 11.53
C ARG A 173 -15.40 -10.74 12.06
N ASP A 174 -15.32 -11.94 11.48
CA ASP A 174 -16.21 -13.05 11.80
C ASP A 174 -15.70 -13.85 13.01
N ARG A 175 -14.50 -13.54 13.54
CA ARG A 175 -14.01 -14.12 14.79
C ARG A 175 -14.92 -13.64 15.93
N PRO A 176 -15.55 -14.55 16.71
CA PRO A 176 -16.36 -14.14 17.84
C PRO A 176 -15.49 -13.34 18.80
N ALA A 177 -16.03 -12.24 19.34
CA ALA A 177 -15.42 -11.56 20.47
C ALA A 177 -15.29 -12.60 21.58
N THR A 178 -14.07 -13.10 21.81
CA THR A 178 -13.78 -13.93 22.96
C THR A 178 -14.04 -13.04 24.17
N GLY A 179 -15.19 -13.25 24.80
CA GLY A 179 -15.65 -12.50 25.97
C GLY A 179 -14.58 -12.52 27.06
N GLY A 180 -14.22 -11.32 27.51
CA GLY A 180 -13.63 -11.12 28.83
C GLY A 180 -14.71 -11.08 29.90
#